data_AF-A0A1G1Z4Y1-F1
#
_entry.id   AF-A0A1G1Z4Y1-F1
#
_cell.length_a   1.000
_cell.length_b   1.000
_cell.length_c   1.000
_cell.angle_alpha   90.00
_cell.angle_beta   90.00
_cell.angle_gamma   90.00
#
_symmetry.space_group_name_H-M   'P 1'
#
loop_
_entity.id
_entity.type
_entity.pdbx_description
1 polymer ?
#
loop_
_entity_poly.entity_id
_entity_poly.type
_entity_poly.pdbx_seq_one_letter_code
_entity_poly.pdbx_strand_id
1 'polypeptide(L)'
;MDGSQNDLLNKKWKKFTRRSRLFSLVPFFDFAFAAGSMALGNPHEYSDFDVIVGVKKGRIFTARFFAVVLFDLFGWRRKKAHDKNTDPKSVSDKICLSHFVTEDSYRLAEPHNEYWHRLYQSLVPLTGSTEKIRFFFDANDWLHPRRAWESDERFFKMRRSFFRVLTEFLLRGRLGDLAENALRNIQIRRIESHPIDDHPKSSVIYGDKELRFHPHTSRRKHNF
;
A
#
# COMPACT_ATOMS: atom_id res chain seq x y z
N MET A 1 18.86 -15.69 11.33
CA MET A 1 18.49 -15.87 9.91
C MET A 1 19.70 -16.44 9.20
N ASP A 2 19.52 -17.46 8.36
CA ASP A 2 20.59 -18.01 7.50
C ASP A 2 21.04 -16.95 6.47
N GLY A 3 22.32 -16.99 6.07
CA GLY A 3 22.91 -16.05 5.10
C GLY A 3 22.13 -15.96 3.77
N SER A 4 21.56 -17.06 3.28
CA SER A 4 20.74 -17.09 2.07
C SER A 4 19.44 -16.26 2.22
N GLN A 5 18.80 -16.35 3.38
CA GLN A 5 17.60 -15.57 3.69
C GLN A 5 17.90 -14.07 3.80
N ASN A 6 19.03 -13.71 4.42
CA ASN A 6 19.47 -12.32 4.50
C ASN A 6 19.77 -11.73 3.11
N ASP A 7 20.40 -12.51 2.23
CA ASP A 7 20.69 -12.09 0.86
C ASP A 7 19.42 -11.84 0.05
N LEU A 8 18.44 -12.74 0.16
CA LEU A 8 17.14 -12.57 -0.48
C LEU A 8 16.43 -11.29 0.01
N LEU A 9 16.39 -11.10 1.33
CA LEU A 9 15.78 -9.94 1.97
C LEU A 9 16.41 -8.63 1.46
N ASN A 10 17.75 -8.55 1.45
CA ASN A 10 18.49 -7.39 0.98
C ASN A 10 18.25 -7.09 -0.51
N LYS A 11 18.27 -8.13 -1.36
CA LYS A 11 17.97 -8.00 -2.80
C LYS A 11 16.56 -7.47 -3.03
N LYS A 12 15.57 -7.98 -2.28
CA LYS A 12 14.17 -7.52 -2.36
C LYS A 12 14.00 -6.10 -1.85
N TRP A 13 14.63 -5.72 -0.73
CA TRP A 13 14.58 -4.34 -0.24
C TRP A 13 15.16 -3.33 -1.23
N LYS A 14 16.26 -3.67 -1.91
CA LYS A 14 16.84 -2.82 -2.96
C LYS A 14 15.86 -2.59 -4.11
N LYS A 15 15.11 -3.62 -4.52
CA LYS A 15 14.06 -3.50 -5.55
C LYS A 15 12.88 -2.68 -5.03
N PHE A 16 12.41 -2.97 -3.82
CA PHE A 16 11.23 -2.33 -3.23
C PHE A 16 11.45 -0.82 -3.05
N THR A 17 12.55 -0.42 -2.38
CA THR A 17 12.89 0.99 -2.19
C THR A 17 13.04 1.72 -3.53
N ARG A 18 13.73 1.12 -4.53
CA ARG A 18 13.84 1.69 -5.88
C ARG A 18 12.48 1.91 -6.54
N ARG A 19 11.59 0.91 -6.51
CA ARG A 19 10.25 1.00 -7.12
C ARG A 19 9.35 2.00 -6.40
N SER A 20 9.48 2.10 -5.07
CA SER A 20 8.70 3.06 -4.26
C SER A 20 8.98 4.53 -4.59
N ARG A 21 10.11 4.86 -5.24
CA ARG A 21 10.38 6.21 -5.78
C ARG A 21 9.33 6.69 -6.77
N LEU A 22 8.61 5.77 -7.43
CA LEU A 22 7.56 6.13 -8.38
C LEU A 22 6.36 6.83 -7.71
N PHE A 23 6.16 6.66 -6.40
CA PHE A 23 5.16 7.43 -5.65
C PHE A 23 5.40 8.95 -5.70
N SER A 24 6.62 9.41 -6.03
CA SER A 24 6.92 10.84 -6.23
C SER A 24 6.17 11.49 -7.39
N LEU A 25 5.61 10.68 -8.29
CA LEU A 25 4.79 11.13 -9.42
C LEU A 25 3.28 11.06 -9.11
N VAL A 26 2.87 10.43 -8.01
CA VAL A 26 1.46 10.27 -7.66
C VAL A 26 0.93 11.58 -7.05
N PRO A 27 -0.10 12.21 -7.65
CA PRO A 27 -0.73 13.40 -7.07
C PRO A 27 -1.43 13.07 -5.75
N PHE A 28 -1.41 14.02 -4.82
CA PHE A 28 -2.06 13.94 -3.51
C PHE A 28 -1.51 12.84 -2.60
N PHE A 29 -0.35 12.28 -2.92
CA PHE A 29 0.34 11.29 -2.10
C PHE A 29 0.97 11.92 -0.84
N ASP A 30 0.69 11.35 0.33
CA ASP A 30 1.31 11.76 1.59
C ASP A 30 2.49 10.87 1.94
N PHE A 31 2.32 9.54 1.98
CA PHE A 31 3.39 8.60 2.33
C PHE A 31 3.12 7.17 1.82
N ALA A 32 4.15 6.32 1.88
CA ALA A 32 4.05 4.89 1.69
C ALA A 32 4.82 4.14 2.79
N PHE A 33 4.17 3.15 3.39
CA PHE A 33 4.81 2.16 4.25
C PHE A 33 4.94 0.83 3.51
N ALA A 34 6.06 0.14 3.69
CA ALA A 34 6.14 -1.28 3.42
C ALA A 34 5.44 -2.04 4.56
N ALA A 35 4.69 -3.06 4.19
CA ALA A 35 3.97 -3.96 5.08
C ALA A 35 4.27 -5.43 4.73
N GLY A 36 3.53 -6.35 5.35
CA GLY A 36 3.56 -7.77 5.01
C GLY A 36 4.92 -8.43 5.20
N SER A 37 5.24 -9.42 4.37
CA SER A 37 6.44 -10.26 4.54
C SER A 37 7.76 -9.49 4.50
N MET A 38 7.82 -8.38 3.75
CA MET A 38 9.00 -7.52 3.71
C MET A 38 9.22 -6.80 5.05
N ALA A 39 8.17 -6.20 5.59
CA ALA A 39 8.19 -5.51 6.89
C ALA A 39 8.48 -6.48 8.05
N LEU A 40 7.91 -7.69 7.99
CA LEU A 40 8.11 -8.75 8.98
C LEU A 40 9.46 -9.47 8.89
N GLY A 41 10.27 -9.15 7.87
CA GLY A 41 11.62 -9.72 7.70
C GLY A 41 11.63 -11.19 7.26
N ASN A 42 10.53 -11.70 6.72
CA ASN A 42 10.41 -13.09 6.27
C ASN A 42 9.90 -13.24 4.82
N PRO A 43 10.43 -12.48 3.84
CA PRO A 43 10.02 -12.65 2.46
C PRO A 43 10.54 -13.98 1.89
N HIS A 44 9.80 -14.56 0.96
CA HIS A 44 10.22 -15.69 0.14
C HIS A 44 10.36 -15.25 -1.33
N GLU A 45 10.90 -16.11 -2.19
CA GLU A 45 11.19 -15.77 -3.60
C GLU A 45 9.99 -15.16 -4.34
N TYR A 46 8.79 -15.70 -4.11
CA TYR A 46 7.54 -15.23 -4.70
C TYR A 46 6.82 -14.09 -3.95
N SER A 47 7.44 -13.52 -2.90
CA SER A 47 6.84 -12.41 -2.16
C SER A 47 6.72 -11.19 -3.07
N ASP A 48 5.54 -10.59 -3.04
CA ASP A 48 5.27 -9.26 -3.56
C ASP A 48 5.60 -8.19 -2.50
N PHE A 49 5.32 -6.93 -2.84
CA PHE A 49 5.64 -5.77 -2.03
C PHE A 49 4.35 -5.08 -1.59
N ASP A 50 3.86 -5.47 -0.42
CA ASP A 50 2.68 -4.87 0.22
C ASP A 50 2.97 -3.43 0.65
N VAL A 51 2.09 -2.51 0.28
CA VAL A 51 2.19 -1.11 0.66
C VAL A 51 0.91 -0.59 1.30
N ILE A 52 1.07 0.24 2.34
CA ILE A 52 0.03 1.11 2.86
C ILE A 52 0.33 2.52 2.37
N VAL A 53 -0.60 3.11 1.61
CA VAL A 53 -0.42 4.41 0.97
C VAL A 53 -1.28 5.45 1.67
N GLY A 54 -0.65 6.44 2.29
CA GLY A 54 -1.31 7.63 2.80
C GLY A 54 -1.55 8.62 1.68
N VAL A 55 -2.77 9.16 1.58
CA VAL A 55 -3.17 10.15 0.57
C VAL A 55 -4.05 11.22 1.19
N LYS A 56 -4.06 12.40 0.58
CA LYS A 56 -4.89 13.51 1.02
C LYS A 56 -6.38 13.15 0.97
N LYS A 57 -7.13 13.52 2.01
CA LYS A 57 -8.60 13.46 2.06
C LYS A 57 -9.25 14.02 0.78
N GLY A 58 -10.27 13.31 0.29
CA GLY A 58 -11.05 13.67 -0.89
C GLY A 58 -10.33 13.44 -2.24
N ARG A 59 -9.19 12.73 -2.24
CA ARG A 59 -8.40 12.44 -3.44
C ARG A 59 -7.96 10.97 -3.53
N ILE A 60 -8.57 10.08 -2.75
CA ILE A 60 -8.15 8.68 -2.63
C ILE A 60 -8.28 7.92 -3.94
N PHE A 61 -9.37 8.13 -4.69
CA PHE A 61 -9.61 7.46 -5.96
C PHE A 61 -8.72 8.01 -7.07
N THR A 62 -8.48 9.32 -7.08
CA THR A 62 -7.52 9.97 -7.99
C THR A 62 -6.11 9.46 -7.73
N ALA A 63 -5.63 9.53 -6.48
CA ALA A 63 -4.29 9.07 -6.13
C ALA A 63 -4.10 7.58 -6.45
N ARG A 64 -5.09 6.73 -6.14
CA ARG A 64 -5.08 5.31 -6.50
C ARG A 64 -5.02 5.11 -8.01
N PHE A 65 -5.82 5.84 -8.79
CA PHE A 65 -5.80 5.74 -10.25
C PHE A 65 -4.41 6.03 -10.81
N PHE A 66 -3.80 7.15 -10.42
CA PHE A 66 -2.45 7.50 -10.87
C PHE A 66 -1.42 6.47 -10.42
N ALA A 67 -1.48 6.00 -9.17
CA ALA A 67 -0.59 4.94 -8.70
C ALA A 67 -0.75 3.67 -9.56
N VAL A 68 -1.99 3.23 -9.81
CA VAL A 68 -2.26 2.04 -10.64
C VAL A 68 -1.68 2.20 -12.04
N VAL A 69 -1.97 3.33 -12.71
CA VAL A 69 -1.49 3.60 -14.08
C VAL A 69 0.04 3.66 -14.12
N LEU A 70 0.66 4.40 -13.20
CA LEU A 70 2.11 4.53 -13.15
C LEU A 70 2.76 3.17 -12.90
N PHE A 71 2.38 2.45 -11.85
CA PHE A 71 3.00 1.15 -11.56
C PHE A 71 2.68 0.08 -12.62
N ASP A 72 1.54 0.18 -13.34
CA ASP A 72 1.24 -0.68 -14.49
C ASP A 72 2.13 -0.39 -15.69
N LEU A 73 2.37 0.88 -16.01
CA LEU A 73 3.22 1.29 -17.14
C LEU A 73 4.64 0.75 -17.02
N PHE A 74 5.17 0.71 -15.79
CA PHE A 74 6.50 0.13 -15.51
C PHE A 74 6.48 -1.39 -15.30
N GLY A 75 5.32 -2.05 -15.41
CA GLY A 75 5.17 -3.48 -15.14
C GLY A 75 5.42 -3.88 -13.69
N TRP A 76 5.40 -2.91 -12.77
CA TRP A 76 5.73 -3.09 -11.35
C TRP A 76 4.53 -3.32 -10.46
N ARG A 77 3.29 -3.18 -10.96
CA ARG A 77 2.08 -3.44 -10.18
C ARG A 77 1.69 -4.92 -10.17
N ARG A 78 1.29 -5.43 -9.00
CA ARG A 78 0.61 -6.72 -8.88
C ARG A 78 -0.79 -6.63 -9.49
N LYS A 79 -1.03 -7.34 -10.60
CA LYS A 79 -2.30 -7.29 -11.36
C LYS A 79 -3.34 -8.30 -10.89
N LYS A 80 -2.89 -9.49 -10.48
CA LYS A 80 -3.73 -10.61 -10.05
C LYS A 80 -3.47 -10.85 -8.59
N ALA A 81 -4.41 -10.49 -7.75
CA ALA A 81 -4.26 -10.72 -6.34
C ALA A 81 -4.70 -12.16 -6.00
N HIS A 82 -5.66 -12.78 -6.72
CA HIS A 82 -6.34 -14.02 -6.27
C HIS A 82 -6.82 -15.00 -7.36
N ASP A 83 -6.30 -14.92 -8.59
CA ASP A 83 -6.62 -15.96 -9.58
C ASP A 83 -5.81 -17.23 -9.24
N LYS A 84 -6.49 -18.36 -9.03
CA LYS A 84 -5.87 -19.66 -8.69
C LYS A 84 -4.85 -20.12 -9.73
N ASN A 85 -4.93 -19.58 -10.94
CA ASN A 85 -4.02 -19.82 -12.05
C ASN A 85 -2.91 -18.76 -12.16
N THR A 86 -2.73 -17.92 -11.13
CA THR A 86 -1.65 -16.92 -11.11
C THR A 86 -0.33 -17.62 -10.83
N ASP A 87 0.56 -17.63 -11.82
CA ASP A 87 1.94 -18.03 -11.63
C ASP A 87 2.57 -17.20 -10.47
N PRO A 88 3.08 -17.84 -9.40
CA PRO A 88 3.76 -17.15 -8.30
C PRO A 88 4.89 -16.22 -8.74
N LYS A 89 5.59 -16.54 -9.84
CA LYS A 89 6.61 -15.66 -10.42
C LYS A 89 6.03 -14.35 -10.94
N SER A 90 4.76 -14.37 -11.39
CA SER A 90 4.09 -13.20 -11.95
C SER A 90 3.71 -12.15 -10.91
N VAL A 91 3.73 -12.47 -9.61
CA VAL A 91 3.49 -11.51 -8.51
C VAL A 91 4.77 -11.10 -7.78
N SER A 92 5.84 -11.87 -7.93
CA SER A 92 7.13 -11.62 -7.26
C SER A 92 7.68 -10.21 -7.54
N ASP A 93 8.16 -9.56 -6.49
CA ASP A 93 8.72 -8.21 -6.47
C ASP A 93 7.76 -7.10 -6.93
N LYS A 94 6.48 -7.39 -7.20
CA LYS A 94 5.51 -6.38 -7.66
C LYS A 94 4.87 -5.66 -6.49
N ILE A 95 4.55 -4.38 -6.68
CA ILE A 95 3.89 -3.52 -5.70
C ILE A 95 2.40 -3.87 -5.65
N CYS A 96 1.92 -4.22 -4.46
CA CYS A 96 0.52 -4.47 -4.18
C CYS A 96 -0.15 -3.19 -3.69
N LEU A 97 -0.88 -2.51 -4.57
CA LEU A 97 -1.63 -1.29 -4.27
C LEU A 97 -3.00 -1.63 -3.64
N SER A 98 -2.97 -2.44 -2.57
CA SER A 98 -4.17 -2.98 -1.92
C SER A 98 -4.70 -2.10 -0.79
N HIS A 99 -3.90 -1.19 -0.23
CA HIS A 99 -4.26 -0.43 0.95
C HIS A 99 -3.95 1.07 0.78
N PHE A 100 -5.01 1.89 0.73
CA PHE A 100 -4.94 3.35 0.75
C PHE A 100 -5.72 3.87 1.94
N VAL A 101 -5.17 4.87 2.62
CA VAL A 101 -5.79 5.53 3.77
C VAL A 101 -5.68 7.05 3.66
N THR A 102 -6.68 7.74 4.21
CA THR A 102 -6.67 9.19 4.39
C THR A 102 -6.46 9.53 5.84
N GLU A 103 -6.27 10.82 6.15
CA GLU A 103 -6.13 11.28 7.53
C GLU A 103 -7.30 10.85 8.44
N ASP A 104 -8.51 10.74 7.88
CA ASP A 104 -9.72 10.31 8.58
C ASP A 104 -9.68 8.82 9.00
N SER A 105 -8.74 8.03 8.48
CA SER A 105 -8.60 6.59 8.74
C SER A 105 -7.15 6.17 9.00
N TYR A 106 -6.29 7.09 9.44
CA TYR A 106 -4.93 6.74 9.85
C TYR A 106 -4.93 5.81 11.07
N ARG A 107 -5.85 6.04 12.02
CA ARG A 107 -6.09 5.10 13.11
C ARG A 107 -6.72 3.83 12.57
N LEU A 108 -6.10 2.69 12.83
CA LEU A 108 -6.70 1.39 12.57
C LEU A 108 -7.99 1.23 13.40
N ALA A 109 -9.10 0.91 12.74
CA ALA A 109 -10.34 0.58 13.42
C ALA A 109 -10.17 -0.66 14.31
N GLU A 110 -10.82 -0.64 15.47
CA GLU A 110 -10.83 -1.77 16.41
C GLU A 110 -11.55 -3.01 15.83
N PRO A 111 -11.23 -4.23 16.31
CA PRO A 111 -10.31 -4.53 17.42
C PRO A 111 -8.83 -4.59 17.01
N HIS A 112 -7.94 -4.17 17.93
CA HIS A 112 -6.49 -4.35 17.80
C HIS A 112 -6.07 -5.68 18.43
N ASN A 113 -5.67 -6.64 17.60
CA ASN A 113 -5.19 -7.94 18.07
C ASN A 113 -3.66 -8.03 17.89
N GLU A 114 -3.06 -9.12 18.37
CA GLU A 114 -1.61 -9.35 18.29
C GLU A 114 -1.08 -9.29 16.84
N TYR A 115 -1.89 -9.75 15.88
CA TYR A 115 -1.54 -9.65 14.46
C TYR A 115 -1.39 -8.19 14.01
N TRP A 116 -2.36 -7.33 14.34
CA TRP A 116 -2.30 -5.90 14.01
C TRP A 116 -1.15 -5.21 14.72
N HIS A 117 -0.90 -5.54 15.98
CA HIS A 117 0.24 -5.03 16.74
C HIS A 117 1.57 -5.38 16.06
N ARG A 118 1.80 -6.65 15.76
CA ARG A 118 3.01 -7.10 15.06
C ARG A 118 3.16 -6.45 13.69
N LEU A 119 2.07 -6.33 12.92
CA LEU A 119 2.10 -5.71 11.60
C LEU A 119 2.47 -4.23 11.70
N TYR A 120 1.77 -3.46 12.53
CA TYR A 120 1.98 -2.01 12.67
C TYR A 120 3.34 -1.68 13.28
N GLN A 121 3.82 -2.51 14.21
CA GLN A 121 5.17 -2.37 14.77
C GLN A 121 6.26 -2.67 13.74
N SER A 122 5.98 -3.51 12.75
CA SER A 122 6.93 -3.85 11.68
C SER A 122 6.95 -2.85 10.52
N LEU A 123 5.98 -1.92 10.44
CA LEU A 123 5.88 -0.99 9.31
C LEU A 123 7.18 -0.21 9.11
N VAL A 124 7.56 -0.09 7.83
CA VAL A 124 8.78 0.60 7.40
C VAL A 124 8.39 1.75 6.50
N PRO A 125 8.65 3.01 6.86
CA PRO A 125 8.49 4.15 5.96
C PRO A 125 9.41 4.01 4.75
N LEU A 126 8.80 4.00 3.56
CA LEU A 126 9.55 4.00 2.30
C LEU A 126 9.83 5.45 1.88
N THR A 127 8.78 6.28 1.88
CA THR A 127 8.86 7.66 1.45
C THR A 127 7.62 8.46 1.86
N GLY A 128 7.70 9.79 1.85
CA GLY A 128 6.56 10.66 2.13
C GLY A 128 6.88 11.91 2.93
N SER A 129 5.82 12.60 3.34
CA SER A 129 5.88 13.69 4.31
C SER A 129 6.15 13.13 5.70
N THR A 130 7.23 13.58 6.33
CA THR A 130 7.59 13.20 7.71
C THR A 130 6.51 13.60 8.71
N GLU A 131 5.83 14.73 8.47
CA GLU A 131 4.69 15.18 9.27
C GLU A 131 3.52 14.20 9.19
N LYS A 132 3.16 13.77 7.98
CA LYS A 132 2.04 12.83 7.77
C LYS A 132 2.36 11.43 8.29
N ILE A 133 3.61 10.98 8.18
CA ILE A 133 4.07 9.72 8.77
C ILE A 133 3.99 9.79 10.30
N ARG A 134 4.47 10.88 10.90
CA ARG A 134 4.37 11.12 12.34
C ARG A 134 2.91 11.06 12.79
N PHE A 135 2.04 11.79 12.09
CA PHE A 135 0.61 11.82 12.38
C PHE A 135 -0.04 10.43 12.28
N PHE A 136 0.33 9.61 11.30
CA PHE A 136 -0.15 8.24 11.21
C PHE A 136 0.23 7.40 12.43
N PHE A 137 1.50 7.45 12.87
CA PHE A 137 1.93 6.71 14.05
C PHE A 137 1.35 7.28 15.36
N ASP A 138 1.13 8.60 15.46
CA ASP A 138 0.44 9.22 16.60
C ASP A 138 -1.04 8.80 16.67
N ALA A 139 -1.71 8.69 15.53
CA ALA A 139 -3.11 8.26 15.47
C ALA A 139 -3.31 6.81 15.92
N ASN A 140 -2.24 6.00 15.93
CA ASN A 140 -2.23 4.61 16.40
C ASN A 140 -1.58 4.52 17.79
N ASP A 141 -2.08 5.32 18.73
CA ASP A 141 -1.61 5.36 20.13
C ASP A 141 -1.64 4.02 20.87
N TRP A 142 -2.50 3.09 20.44
CA TRP A 142 -2.61 1.72 20.93
C TRP A 142 -1.34 0.87 20.68
N LEU A 143 -0.46 1.32 19.77
CA LEU A 143 0.79 0.64 19.46
C LEU A 143 1.84 0.90 20.54
N HIS A 144 1.98 -0.03 21.49
CA HIS A 144 2.97 0.05 22.56
C HIS A 144 4.04 -1.05 22.45
N PRO A 145 5.35 -0.72 22.43
CA PRO A 145 5.89 0.64 22.35
C PRO A 145 5.60 1.29 20.99
N ARG A 146 5.56 2.63 20.97
CA ARG A 146 5.42 3.39 19.72
C ARG A 146 6.53 2.99 18.75
N ARG A 147 6.18 2.80 17.48
CA ARG A 147 7.15 2.51 16.42
C ARG A 147 8.11 3.71 16.25
N ALA A 148 9.38 3.51 16.57
CA ALA A 148 10.46 4.43 16.21
C ALA A 148 10.80 4.24 14.73
N TRP A 149 10.65 5.27 13.90
CA TRP A 149 10.76 5.14 12.43
C TRP A 149 11.69 6.18 11.82
N GLU A 150 12.02 7.24 12.55
CA GLU A 150 12.80 8.38 12.09
C GLU A 150 14.23 8.02 11.68
N SER A 151 14.79 6.94 12.22
CA SER A 151 16.14 6.45 11.94
C SER A 151 16.18 5.31 10.91
N ASP A 152 15.06 4.98 10.26
CA ASP A 152 15.03 3.87 9.31
C ASP A 152 15.73 4.26 7.99
N GLU A 153 16.89 3.66 7.71
CA GLU A 153 17.73 3.98 6.54
C GLU A 153 17.04 3.69 5.19
N ARG A 154 15.96 2.90 5.19
CA ARG A 154 15.17 2.60 3.98
C ARG A 154 14.26 3.76 3.60
N PHE A 155 13.99 4.68 4.53
CA PHE A 155 13.23 5.89 4.26
C PHE A 155 14.05 6.85 3.40
N PHE A 156 13.46 7.33 2.30
CA PHE A 156 14.02 8.46 1.58
C PHE A 156 13.01 9.62 1.55
N LYS A 157 13.53 10.82 1.83
CA LYS A 157 12.74 12.04 1.74
C LYS A 157 12.42 12.33 0.28
N MET A 158 11.13 12.42 -0.03
CA MET A 158 10.69 12.64 -1.39
C MET A 158 10.80 14.10 -1.80
N ARG A 159 11.35 14.35 -2.98
CA ARG A 159 11.16 15.62 -3.68
C ARG A 159 9.88 15.55 -4.50
N ARG A 160 9.04 16.57 -4.41
CA ARG A 160 7.84 16.67 -5.26
C ARG A 160 8.29 16.83 -6.71
N SER A 161 7.89 15.91 -7.57
CA SER A 161 8.18 16.01 -9.00
C SER A 161 7.36 17.14 -9.63
N PHE A 162 7.87 17.75 -10.70
CA PHE A 162 7.13 18.78 -11.45
C PHE A 162 5.77 18.25 -11.93
N PHE A 163 5.74 17.02 -12.45
CA PHE A 163 4.51 16.34 -12.87
C PHE A 163 3.48 16.28 -11.75
N ARG A 164 3.91 15.89 -10.53
CA ARG A 164 3.04 15.86 -9.36
C ARG A 164 2.51 17.25 -9.01
N VAL A 165 3.37 18.27 -9.00
CA VAL A 165 2.95 19.65 -8.67
C VAL A 165 1.93 20.17 -9.68
N LEU A 166 2.17 19.96 -10.97
CA LEU A 166 1.26 20.39 -12.03
C LEU A 166 -0.09 19.65 -11.96
N THR A 167 -0.06 18.33 -11.82
CA THR A 167 -1.30 17.53 -11.72
C THR A 167 -2.10 17.87 -10.48
N GLU A 168 -1.47 18.06 -9.32
CA GLU A 168 -2.14 18.56 -8.12
C GLU A 168 -2.73 19.96 -8.34
N PHE A 169 -2.02 20.86 -9.02
CA PHE A 169 -2.53 22.19 -9.34
C PHE A 169 -3.80 22.16 -10.19
N LEU A 170 -3.84 21.31 -11.21
CA LEU A 170 -5.00 21.15 -12.10
C LEU A 170 -6.18 20.47 -11.38
N LEU A 171 -5.88 19.48 -10.53
CA LEU A 171 -6.88 18.64 -9.88
C LEU A 171 -7.24 19.08 -8.44
N ARG A 172 -6.77 20.24 -7.96
CA ARG A 172 -7.11 20.69 -6.59
C ARG A 172 -8.51 21.28 -6.43
N GLY A 173 -9.12 21.76 -7.51
CA GLY A 173 -10.43 22.44 -7.49
C GLY A 173 -11.58 21.58 -8.03
N ARG A 174 -12.67 22.24 -8.47
CA ARG A 174 -13.91 21.58 -8.92
C ARG A 174 -13.71 20.53 -10.01
N LEU A 175 -12.81 20.76 -10.96
CA LEU A 175 -12.48 19.76 -11.99
C LEU A 175 -11.91 18.48 -11.37
N GLY A 176 -11.06 18.61 -10.36
CA GLY A 176 -10.55 17.49 -9.60
C GLY A 176 -11.63 16.78 -8.80
N ASP A 177 -12.62 17.50 -8.27
CA ASP A 177 -13.74 16.90 -7.53
C ASP A 177 -14.65 16.08 -8.46
N LEU A 178 -14.90 16.59 -9.66
CA LEU A 178 -15.60 15.83 -10.70
C LEU A 178 -14.80 14.60 -11.12
N ALA A 179 -13.49 14.74 -11.32
CA ALA A 179 -12.61 13.62 -11.67
C ALA A 179 -12.56 12.56 -10.56
N GLU A 180 -12.45 12.96 -9.29
CA GLU A 180 -12.50 12.08 -8.13
C GLU A 180 -13.80 11.29 -8.10
N ASN A 181 -14.94 11.96 -8.26
CA ASN A 181 -16.27 11.31 -8.27
C ASN A 181 -16.44 10.35 -9.44
N ALA A 182 -15.98 10.71 -10.63
CA ALA A 182 -16.00 9.82 -11.79
C ALA A 182 -15.12 8.57 -11.56
N LEU A 183 -13.88 8.77 -11.10
CA LEU A 183 -12.94 7.70 -10.80
C LEU A 183 -13.43 6.80 -9.67
N ARG A 184 -14.08 7.37 -8.66
CA ARG A 184 -14.76 6.64 -7.58
C ARG A 184 -15.79 5.68 -8.16
N ASN A 185 -16.72 6.18 -8.97
CA ASN A 185 -17.77 5.38 -9.56
C ASN A 185 -17.22 4.26 -10.45
N ILE A 186 -16.21 4.54 -11.27
CA ILE A 186 -15.55 3.52 -12.11
C ILE A 186 -14.90 2.44 -11.25
N GLN A 187 -14.14 2.84 -10.22
CA GLN A 187 -13.40 1.91 -9.37
C GLN A 187 -14.33 1.06 -8.51
N ILE A 188 -15.38 1.65 -7.92
CA ILE A 188 -16.37 0.93 -7.12
C ILE A 188 -17.13 -0.08 -7.96
N ARG A 189 -17.65 0.33 -9.13
CA ARG A 189 -18.33 -0.61 -10.06
C ARG A 189 -17.43 -1.79 -10.43
N ARG A 190 -16.14 -1.54 -10.66
CA ARG A 190 -15.17 -2.59 -10.92
C ARG A 190 -14.92 -3.49 -9.71
N ILE A 191 -14.92 -2.95 -8.49
CA ILE A 191 -14.75 -3.76 -7.27
C ILE A 191 -15.98 -4.65 -7.07
N GLU A 192 -17.18 -4.07 -7.17
CA GLU A 192 -18.46 -4.76 -6.97
C GLU A 192 -18.76 -5.80 -8.06
N SER A 193 -18.20 -5.63 -9.27
CA SER A 193 -18.34 -6.62 -10.34
C SER A 193 -17.52 -7.90 -10.14
N HIS A 194 -16.64 -7.94 -9.13
CA HIS A 194 -15.86 -9.13 -8.82
C HIS A 194 -16.43 -9.80 -7.57
N PRO A 195 -16.62 -11.14 -7.56
CA PRO A 195 -17.13 -11.84 -6.39
C PRO A 195 -16.20 -11.62 -5.20
N ILE A 196 -16.73 -11.04 -4.14
CA ILE A 196 -16.05 -10.94 -2.85
C ILE A 196 -16.09 -12.35 -2.24
N ASP A 197 -14.92 -12.87 -1.88
CA ASP A 197 -14.81 -14.17 -1.21
C ASP A 197 -15.54 -14.08 0.15
N ASP A 198 -16.57 -14.90 0.37
CA ASP A 198 -17.40 -14.91 1.59
C ASP A 198 -16.68 -15.51 2.82
N HIS A 199 -15.35 -15.57 2.77
CA HIS A 199 -14.57 -16.12 3.85
C HIS A 199 -14.46 -15.10 5.01
N PRO A 200 -14.59 -15.52 6.28
CA PRO A 200 -14.52 -14.64 7.46
C PRO A 200 -13.23 -13.81 7.66
N LYS A 201 -12.22 -14.03 6.80
CA LYS A 201 -10.92 -13.36 6.82
C LYS A 201 -10.69 -12.48 5.59
N SER A 202 -11.64 -12.45 4.65
CA SER A 202 -11.63 -11.47 3.58
C SER A 202 -12.06 -10.13 4.20
N SER A 203 -11.28 -9.08 3.96
CA SER A 203 -11.69 -7.71 4.27
C SER A 203 -11.55 -6.86 3.03
N VAL A 204 -12.71 -6.48 2.50
CA VAL A 204 -12.82 -5.54 1.38
C VAL A 204 -13.51 -4.30 1.93
N ILE A 205 -12.72 -3.26 2.19
CA ILE A 205 -13.20 -1.94 2.59
C ILE A 205 -13.02 -1.03 1.40
N TYR A 206 -14.07 -0.33 1.00
CA TYR A 206 -13.97 0.69 -0.04
C TYR A 206 -14.83 1.90 0.31
N GLY A 207 -14.19 3.06 0.41
CA GLY A 207 -14.85 4.32 0.65
C GLY A 207 -13.89 5.48 0.48
N ASP A 208 -14.36 6.68 0.82
CA ASP A 208 -13.60 7.92 0.60
C ASP A 208 -12.46 8.09 1.62
N LYS A 209 -12.50 7.31 2.71
CA LYS A 209 -11.51 7.34 3.77
C LYS A 209 -10.45 6.25 3.62
N GLU A 210 -10.87 5.07 3.21
CA GLU A 210 -10.03 3.88 3.15
C GLU A 210 -10.42 2.99 1.97
N LEU A 211 -9.40 2.47 1.29
CA LEU A 211 -9.51 1.37 0.34
C LEU A 211 -8.59 0.25 0.81
N ARG A 212 -9.14 -0.88 1.22
CA ARG A 212 -8.40 -2.05 1.70
C ARG A 212 -8.90 -3.30 0.99
N PHE A 213 -7.98 -4.00 0.34
CA PHE A 213 -8.28 -5.21 -0.42
C PHE A 213 -7.44 -6.38 0.09
N HIS A 214 -7.92 -7.07 1.12
CA HIS A 214 -7.33 -8.34 1.61
C HIS A 214 -8.36 -9.46 1.52
N PRO A 215 -8.65 -10.02 0.34
CA PRO A 215 -9.50 -11.19 0.26
C PRO A 215 -8.72 -12.42 0.77
N HIS A 216 -9.46 -13.39 1.30
CA HIS A 216 -8.86 -14.53 1.95
C HIS A 216 -8.05 -15.37 0.96
N THR A 217 -6.92 -15.89 1.43
CA THR A 217 -6.11 -16.85 0.68
C THR A 217 -6.54 -18.25 1.08
N SER A 218 -7.40 -18.90 0.29
CA SER A 218 -7.49 -20.36 0.35
C SER A 218 -6.19 -20.94 -0.25
N ARG A 219 -5.08 -20.93 0.50
CA ARG A 219 -3.99 -21.86 0.23
C ARG A 219 -4.54 -23.25 0.55
N ARG A 220 -5.10 -23.96 -0.43
CA ARG A 220 -5.25 -25.41 -0.31
C ARG A 220 -3.85 -25.93 -0.03
N LYS A 221 -3.65 -26.48 1.19
CA LYS A 221 -2.50 -27.33 1.47
C LYS A 221 -2.45 -28.34 0.34
N HIS A 222 -1.44 -28.25 -0.53
CA HIS A 222 -1.06 -29.41 -1.31
C HIS A 222 -0.53 -30.38 -0.26
N ASN A 223 -1.37 -31.34 0.13
CA ASN A 223 -0.86 -32.56 0.72
C ASN A 223 -0.05 -33.21 -0.41
N PHE A 224 1.24 -33.45 -0.13
CA PHE A 224 2.08 -34.32 -0.91
C PHE A 224 1.45 -35.71 -1.04
#